data_AF-A0A418GL68-F1
#
_entry.id   AF-A0A418GL68-F1
#
_cell.length_a   1.000
_cell.length_b   1.000
_cell.length_c   1.000
_cell.angle_alpha   90.00
_cell.angle_beta   90.00
_cell.angle_gamma   90.00
#
_symmetry.space_group_name_H-M   'P 1'
#
loop_
_entity.id
_entity.type
_entity.pdbx_description
1 polymer ?
#
loop_
_entity_poly.entity_id
_entity_poly.type
_entity_poly.pdbx_seq_one_letter_code
_entity_poly.pdbx_strand_id
1 'polypeptide(L)'
;MSEQFLYFLQQMFNGVTLGSTYALIAIGYTMVYGIIGMINFAHGEVYMIGSYVSFMIIAALMMLGIDTGWLLVVAGFVGAIVIASAYGWSIERVAYRPVRNSKRLIALISAIGMSI
;
A
#
# COMPACT_ATOMS: atom_id res chain seq x y z
N MET A 1 -4.24 4.37 -37.73
CA MET A 1 -3.00 4.23 -36.93
C MET A 1 -2.47 2.82 -37.12
N SER A 2 -1.17 2.62 -37.27
CA SER A 2 -0.59 1.28 -37.32
C SER A 2 -0.73 0.60 -35.96
N GLU A 3 -1.09 -0.69 -35.92
CA GLU A 3 -1.24 -1.45 -34.67
C GLU A 3 0.04 -1.40 -33.81
N GLN A 4 1.21 -1.32 -34.46
CA GLN A 4 2.50 -1.13 -33.80
C GLN A 4 2.57 0.13 -32.93
N PHE A 5 1.97 1.24 -33.39
CA PHE A 5 1.95 2.48 -32.63
C PHE A 5 1.09 2.36 -31.37
N LEU A 6 -0.08 1.70 -31.47
CA LEU A 6 -0.94 1.44 -30.32
C LEU A 6 -0.27 0.52 -29.29
N TYR A 7 0.40 -0.53 -29.75
CA TYR A 7 1.16 -1.43 -28.89
C TYR A 7 2.29 -0.70 -28.15
N PHE A 8 3.03 0.16 -28.85
CA PHE A 8 4.07 0.99 -28.24
C PHE A 8 3.50 1.89 -27.13
N LEU A 9 2.38 2.58 -27.39
CA LEU A 9 1.73 3.43 -26.40
C LEU A 9 1.25 2.63 -25.18
N GLN A 10 0.64 1.46 -25.39
CA GLN A 10 0.22 0.58 -24.31
C GLN A 10 1.41 0.18 -23.42
N GLN A 11 2.55 -0.19 -24.02
CA GLN A 11 3.72 -0.58 -23.26
C GLN A 11 4.36 0.60 -22.50
N MET A 12 4.29 1.80 -23.07
CA MET A 12 4.69 3.03 -22.38
C MET A 12 3.82 3.26 -21.13
N PHE A 13 2.49 3.14 -21.23
CA PHE A 13 1.60 3.26 -20.07
C PHE A 13 1.81 2.16 -19.03
N ASN A 14 2.04 0.92 -19.46
CA ASN A 14 2.39 -0.19 -18.56
C ASN A 14 3.70 0.12 -17.80
N GLY A 15 4.71 0.62 -18.50
CA GLY A 15 5.99 1.01 -17.91
C GLY A 15 5.85 2.14 -16.89
N VAL A 16 5.08 3.19 -17.22
CA VAL A 16 4.78 4.28 -16.29
C VAL A 16 4.01 3.78 -15.07
N THR A 17 3.04 2.89 -15.27
CA THR A 17 2.23 2.33 -14.18
C THR A 17 3.10 1.53 -13.20
N LEU A 18 3.91 0.59 -13.71
CA LEU A 18 4.83 -0.20 -12.89
C LEU A 18 5.91 0.66 -12.23
N GLY A 19 6.50 1.59 -12.98
CA GLY A 19 7.50 2.53 -12.47
C GLY A 19 6.94 3.41 -11.35
N SER A 20 5.71 3.90 -11.49
CA SER A 20 5.03 4.71 -10.47
C SER A 20 4.77 3.89 -9.20
N THR A 21 4.38 2.63 -9.34
CA THR A 21 4.21 1.72 -8.20
C THR A 21 5.52 1.53 -7.43
N TYR A 22 6.63 1.24 -8.13
CA TYR A 22 7.92 1.09 -7.48
C TYR A 22 8.41 2.41 -6.84
N ALA A 23 8.19 3.54 -7.51
CA ALA A 23 8.52 4.85 -6.97
C ALA A 23 7.73 5.15 -5.69
N LEU A 24 6.42 4.87 -5.67
CA LEU A 24 5.57 5.05 -4.50
C LEU A 24 5.99 4.14 -3.33
N ILE A 25 6.37 2.89 -3.60
CA ILE A 25 6.89 1.97 -2.58
C ILE A 25 8.20 2.53 -1.99
N ALA A 26 9.13 3.00 -2.82
CA ALA A 26 10.38 3.58 -2.36
C ALA A 26 10.16 4.87 -1.53
N ILE A 27 9.27 5.75 -1.99
CA ILE A 27 8.90 6.97 -1.27
C ILE A 27 8.23 6.63 0.07
N GLY A 28 7.30 5.69 0.08
CA GLY A 28 6.64 5.21 1.30
C GLY A 28 7.63 4.69 2.33
N TYR A 29 8.55 3.81 1.90
CA TYR A 29 9.55 3.22 2.79
C TYR A 29 10.51 4.27 3.36
N THR A 30 11.00 5.19 2.52
CA THR A 30 11.90 6.26 2.96
C THR A 30 11.23 7.27 3.89
N MET A 31 9.96 7.61 3.67
CA MET A 31 9.21 8.48 4.58
C MET A 31 8.99 7.85 5.95
N VAL A 32 8.56 6.59 6.01
CA VAL A 32 8.32 5.88 7.27
C VAL A 32 9.61 5.74 8.07
N TYR A 33 10.69 5.31 7.42
CA TYR A 33 12.00 5.23 8.06
C TYR A 33 12.50 6.61 8.49
N GLY A 34 12.29 7.65 7.69
CA GLY A 34 12.69 9.03 8.00
C GLY A 34 12.01 9.61 9.24
N ILE A 35 10.75 9.24 9.51
CA ILE A 35 9.99 9.69 10.69
C ILE A 35 10.31 8.84 11.92
N ILE A 36 10.31 7.51 11.77
CA ILE A 36 10.39 6.58 12.90
C ILE A 36 11.84 6.31 13.31
N GLY A 37 12.79 6.34 12.36
CA GLY A 37 14.20 6.02 12.58
C GLY A 37 14.46 4.53 12.87
N MET A 38 13.50 3.66 12.57
CA MET A 38 13.55 2.21 12.80
C MET A 38 13.18 1.47 11.51
N ILE A 39 13.78 0.30 11.29
CA ILE A 39 13.44 -0.58 10.16
C ILE A 39 12.01 -1.08 10.34
N ASN A 40 11.18 -0.96 9.31
CA ASN A 40 9.80 -1.44 9.29
C ASN A 40 9.67 -2.59 8.27
N PHE A 41 9.65 -3.84 8.76
CA PHE A 41 9.47 -5.02 7.91
C PHE A 41 8.02 -5.19 7.42
N ALA A 42 7.04 -4.75 8.21
CA ALA A 42 5.61 -4.83 7.88
C ALA A 42 5.17 -3.88 6.74
N HIS A 43 6.07 -3.06 6.20
CA HIS A 43 5.73 -2.11 5.13
C HIS A 43 5.11 -2.78 3.90
N GLY A 44 5.64 -3.95 3.50
CA GLY A 44 5.12 -4.72 2.37
C GLY A 44 3.68 -5.21 2.61
N GLU A 45 3.34 -5.55 3.85
CA GLU A 45 2.00 -6.00 4.23
C GLU A 45 1.00 -4.86 4.23
N VAL A 46 1.40 -3.67 4.71
CA VAL A 46 0.56 -2.46 4.65
C VAL A 46 0.20 -2.14 3.19
N TYR A 47 1.18 -2.24 2.28
CA TYR A 47 0.96 -2.07 0.84
C TYR A 47 0.00 -3.13 0.28
N MET A 48 0.19 -4.39 0.67
CA MET A 48 -0.66 -5.50 0.26
C MET A 48 -2.12 -5.29 0.72
N ILE A 49 -2.33 -4.90 1.98
CA ILE A 49 -3.67 -4.64 2.53
C ILE A 49 -4.41 -3.58 1.71
N GLY A 50 -3.75 -2.48 1.34
CA GLY A 50 -4.38 -1.46 0.49
C GLY A 50 -4.89 -2.03 -0.85
N SER A 51 -4.07 -2.87 -1.50
CA SER A 51 -4.42 -3.52 -2.76
C SER A 51 -5.60 -4.49 -2.62
N TYR A 52 -5.56 -5.37 -1.61
CA TYR A 52 -6.63 -6.34 -1.36
C TYR A 52 -7.93 -5.67 -0.91
N VAL A 53 -7.88 -4.62 -0.09
CA VAL A 53 -9.07 -3.87 0.33
C VAL A 53 -9.75 -3.25 -0.88
N SER A 54 -8.99 -2.61 -1.78
CA SER A 54 -9.53 -2.05 -3.01
C SER A 54 -10.21 -3.13 -3.85
N PHE A 55 -9.54 -4.28 -4.05
CA PHE A 55 -10.11 -5.42 -4.77
C PHE A 55 -11.41 -5.93 -4.13
N MET A 56 -11.43 -6.13 -2.81
CA MET A 56 -12.60 -6.64 -2.09
C MET A 56 -13.79 -5.67 -2.17
N ILE A 57 -13.56 -4.36 -2.08
CA ILE A 57 -14.61 -3.34 -2.23
C ILE A 57 -15.18 -3.35 -3.64
N ILE A 58 -14.33 -3.39 -4.65
CA ILE A 58 -14.76 -3.44 -6.06
C ILE A 58 -15.57 -4.71 -6.30
N ALA A 59 -15.09 -5.87 -5.85
CA ALA A 59 -15.79 -7.14 -5.98
C ALA A 59 -17.16 -7.12 -5.27
N ALA A 60 -17.22 -6.58 -4.05
CA ALA A 60 -18.47 -6.47 -3.30
C ALA A 60 -19.50 -5.56 -3.99
N LEU A 61 -19.07 -4.42 -4.52
CA LEU A 61 -19.96 -3.50 -5.25
C LEU A 61 -20.48 -4.14 -6.55
N MET A 62 -19.62 -4.84 -7.29
CA MET A 62 -20.05 -5.59 -8.48
C MET A 62 -21.07 -6.69 -8.14
N MET A 63 -20.88 -7.40 -7.02
CA MET A 63 -21.86 -8.40 -6.56
C MET A 63 -23.21 -7.80 -6.18
N LEU A 64 -23.24 -6.53 -5.78
CA LEU A 64 -24.47 -5.77 -5.51
C LEU A 64 -25.11 -5.19 -6.78
N GLY A 65 -24.57 -5.50 -7.97
CA GLY A 65 -25.07 -5.00 -9.26
C GLY A 65 -24.60 -3.57 -9.58
N ILE A 66 -23.64 -3.03 -8.83
CA ILE A 66 -23.07 -1.71 -9.09
C ILE A 66 -21.84 -1.89 -9.99
N ASP A 67 -21.97 -1.51 -11.26
CA ASP A 67 -20.95 -1.67 -12.30
C ASP A 67 -20.40 -0.33 -12.82
N THR A 68 -20.77 0.78 -12.17
CA THR A 68 -20.33 2.12 -12.56
C THR A 68 -18.83 2.29 -12.30
N GLY A 69 -18.03 2.22 -13.37
CA GLY A 69 -16.56 2.11 -13.28
C GLY A 69 -15.88 3.18 -12.43
N TRP A 70 -16.24 4.46 -12.57
CA TRP A 70 -15.63 5.52 -11.76
C TRP A 70 -15.97 5.40 -10.27
N LEU A 71 -17.18 4.94 -9.94
CA LEU A 71 -17.62 4.74 -8.57
C LEU A 71 -16.82 3.60 -7.91
N LEU A 72 -16.60 2.50 -8.64
CA LEU A 72 -15.79 1.38 -8.18
C LEU A 72 -14.36 1.81 -7.84
N VAL A 73 -13.74 2.59 -8.73
CA VAL A 73 -12.37 3.10 -8.53
C VAL A 73 -12.31 4.03 -7.32
N VAL A 74 -13.24 4.98 -7.20
CA VAL A 74 -13.28 5.92 -6.06
C VAL A 74 -13.52 5.19 -4.75
N ALA A 75 -14.48 4.26 -4.70
CA ALA A 75 -14.81 3.51 -3.50
C ALA A 75 -13.64 2.62 -3.06
N GLY A 76 -13.01 1.89 -3.99
CA GLY A 76 -11.83 1.07 -3.71
C GLY A 76 -10.65 1.91 -3.23
N PHE A 77 -10.39 3.05 -3.86
CA PHE A 77 -9.31 3.97 -3.47
C PHE A 77 -9.51 4.57 -2.08
N VAL A 78 -10.71 5.10 -1.80
CA VAL A 78 -11.04 5.68 -0.48
C VAL A 78 -10.98 4.61 0.61
N GLY A 79 -11.55 3.43 0.35
CA GLY A 79 -11.52 2.32 1.29
C GLY A 79 -10.09 1.84 1.58
N ALA A 80 -9.24 1.73 0.56
CA ALA A 80 -7.84 1.39 0.72
C ALA A 80 -7.10 2.42 1.59
N ILE A 81 -7.31 3.72 1.37
CA ILE A 81 -6.72 4.79 2.19
C ILE A 81 -7.15 4.62 3.65
N VAL A 82 -8.44 4.47 3.92
CA VAL A 82 -8.98 4.40 5.28
C VAL A 82 -8.41 3.18 6.01
N ILE A 83 -8.47 2.00 5.40
CA ILE A 83 -8.05 0.75 6.04
C ILE A 83 -6.53 0.67 6.19
N ALA A 84 -5.76 1.00 5.15
CA ALA A 84 -4.30 0.98 5.23
C ALA A 84 -3.77 2.01 6.25
N SER A 85 -4.40 3.19 6.35
CA SER A 85 -4.04 4.19 7.35
C SER A 85 -4.37 3.74 8.76
N ALA A 86 -5.56 3.15 8.97
CA ALA A 86 -5.94 2.59 10.26
C ALA A 86 -5.01 1.45 10.69
N TYR A 87 -4.61 0.59 9.75
CA TYR A 87 -3.67 -0.50 10.01
C TYR A 87 -2.27 0.04 10.35
N GLY A 88 -1.74 0.97 9.55
CA GLY A 88 -0.45 1.61 9.82
C GLY A 88 -0.41 2.33 11.17
N TRP A 89 -1.49 3.03 11.52
CA TRP A 89 -1.64 3.65 12.84
C TRP A 89 -1.67 2.61 13.96
N SER A 90 -2.35 1.48 13.76
CA SER A 90 -2.41 0.39 14.74
C SER A 90 -1.02 -0.22 14.99
N ILE A 91 -0.24 -0.46 13.92
CA ILE A 91 1.15 -0.93 14.02
C ILE A 91 1.99 0.09 14.82
N GLU A 92 1.92 1.37 14.47
CA GLU A 92 2.65 2.42 15.19
C GLU A 92 2.28 2.43 16.68
N ARG A 93 0.99 2.39 16.99
CA ARG A 93 0.48 2.48 18.36
C ARG A 93 0.85 1.28 19.23
N VAL A 94 0.79 0.08 18.67
CA VAL A 94 0.94 -1.19 19.41
C VAL A 94 2.37 -1.72 19.39
N ALA A 95 3.05 -1.65 18.26
CA ALA A 95 4.37 -2.24 18.09
C ALA A 95 5.49 -1.22 18.28
N TYR A 96 5.45 -0.11 17.53
CA TYR A 96 6.60 0.80 17.46
C TYR A 96 6.66 1.83 18.57
N ARG A 97 5.53 2.43 18.95
CA ARG A 97 5.47 3.48 19.97
C ARG A 97 5.96 3.02 21.35
N PRO A 98 5.65 1.80 21.83
CA PRO A 98 6.14 1.34 23.14
C PRO A 98 7.66 1.12 23.19
N VAL A 99 8.28 0.71 22.08
CA VAL A 99 9.71 0.33 22.02
C VAL A 99 10.60 1.41 21.42
N ARG A 100 10.05 2.57 21.05
CA ARG A 100 10.78 3.66 20.37
C ARG A 100 12.00 4.17 21.14
N ASN A 101 11.94 4.16 22.47
CA ASN A 101 13.04 4.61 23.35
C ASN A 101 13.92 3.44 23.85
N SER A 102 13.67 2.21 23.38
CA SER A 102 14.41 1.02 23.78
C SER A 102 15.65 0.80 22.90
N LYS A 103 16.46 -0.22 23.24
CA LYS A 103 17.60 -0.63 22.43
C LYS A 103 17.14 -0.99 21.01
N ARG A 104 17.94 -0.64 19.98
CA ARG A 104 17.64 -0.92 18.56
C ARG A 104 17.24 -2.37 18.28
N LEU A 105 17.85 -3.33 19.00
CA LEU A 105 17.53 -4.75 18.85
C LEU A 105 16.06 -5.06 19.22
N ILE A 106 15.52 -4.43 20.27
CA ILE A 106 14.14 -4.66 20.72
C ILE A 106 13.16 -4.12 19.66
N ALA A 107 13.43 -2.93 19.12
CA ALA A 107 12.65 -2.36 18.03
C ALA A 107 12.67 -3.25 16.78
N LEU A 108 13.83 -3.83 16.44
CA LEU A 108 13.97 -4.74 15.31
C LEU A 108 13.16 -6.03 15.52
N ILE A 109 13.20 -6.62 16.72
CA ILE A 109 12.38 -7.80 17.05
C ILE A 109 10.89 -7.48 16.94
N SER A 110 10.45 -6.34 17.44
CA SER A 110 9.06 -5.91 17.31
C SER A 110 8.66 -5.70 15.85
N ALA A 111 9.55 -5.16 15.01
CA ALA A 111 9.30 -4.97 13.59
C ALA A 111 9.18 -6.30 12.83
N ILE A 112 10.03 -7.29 13.15
CA ILE A 112 9.95 -8.63 12.57
C ILE A 112 8.67 -9.33 13.03
N GLY A 113 8.34 -9.25 14.33
CA GLY A 113 7.14 -9.88 14.88
C GLY A 113 5.83 -9.32 14.31
N MET A 114 5.84 -8.07 13.81
CA MET A 114 4.69 -7.50 13.10
C MET A 114 4.56 -7.97 11.65
N SER A 115 5.60 -8.59 11.09
CA SER A 115 5.66 -8.98 9.68
C SER A 115 5.55 -10.51 9.47
N ILE A 116 4.89 -11.20 10.41
CA ILE A 116 4.66 -12.66 10.41
C ILE A 116 3.17 -12.88 10.60
#